data_AF-A0AAD6YPY6-F1
#
_entry.id   AF-A0AAD6YPY6-F1
#
_cell.length_a   1.000
_cell.length_b   1.000
_cell.length_c   1.000
_cell.angle_alpha   90.00
_cell.angle_beta   90.00
_cell.angle_gamma   90.00
#
_symmetry.space_group_name_H-M   'P 1'
#
loop_
_entity.id
_entity.type
_entity.pdbx_description
1 polymer ?
#
loop_
_entity_poly.entity_id
_entity_poly.type
_entity_poly.pdbx_seq_one_letter_code
_entity_poly.pdbx_strand_id
1 'polypeptide(L)'
;RDSFRDIQVKVHIRKPERDSWLYMGRGVVSQDVFGHSSRVVVRSVSTGKVIAVFSETSDLEAEKRGNFVVISVVQGAGVVSWSLNALNNSETLRLLASIDLACYKCKQALADPRSHSKARRRIERVIKDDRRRRHRRRKDQDSMIDAFSRQTIETGAEEGPPI
;
A
#
# COMPACT_ATOMS: atom_id res chain seq x y z
N ARG A 1 17.60 -25.65 -6.49
CA ARG A 1 17.76 -24.23 -6.07
C ARG A 1 16.54 -23.90 -5.23
N ASP A 2 16.72 -23.85 -3.91
CA ASP A 2 15.67 -24.06 -2.92
C ASP A 2 14.58 -22.97 -2.88
N SER A 3 13.33 -23.42 -2.96
CA SER A 3 12.08 -22.66 -2.83
C SER A 3 11.83 -22.10 -1.42
N PHE A 4 12.81 -22.14 -0.52
CA PHE A 4 12.68 -21.74 0.89
C PHE A 4 12.54 -20.22 1.12
N ARG A 5 12.75 -19.41 0.08
CA ARG A 5 12.65 -17.94 0.13
C ARG A 5 11.30 -17.38 -0.29
N ASP A 6 10.41 -18.22 -0.82
CA ASP A 6 9.16 -17.76 -1.39
C ASP A 6 8.08 -17.61 -0.32
N ILE A 7 7.39 -16.48 -0.31
CA ILE A 7 6.32 -16.16 0.64
C ILE A 7 5.02 -15.99 -0.15
N GLN A 8 4.02 -16.83 0.16
CA GLN A 8 2.70 -16.72 -0.47
C GLN A 8 1.88 -15.61 0.19
N VAL A 9 1.27 -14.77 -0.65
CA VAL A 9 0.49 -13.61 -0.19
C VAL A 9 -0.80 -13.44 -0.98
N LYS A 10 -1.83 -12.86 -0.36
CA LYS A 10 -2.93 -12.20 -1.09
C LYS A 10 -2.53 -10.75 -1.34
N VAL A 11 -2.64 -10.30 -2.59
CA VAL A 11 -2.15 -8.99 -3.03
C VAL A 11 -3.32 -8.03 -3.22
N HIS A 12 -3.24 -6.85 -2.63
CA HIS A 12 -4.12 -5.73 -2.96
C HIS A 12 -3.29 -4.50 -3.33
N ILE A 13 -3.83 -3.67 -4.21
CA ILE A 13 -3.24 -2.39 -4.59
C ILE A 13 -4.26 -1.27 -4.38
N ARG A 14 -3.80 -0.13 -3.89
CA ARG A 14 -4.52 1.14 -3.90
C ARG A 14 -3.70 2.12 -4.71
N LYS A 15 -4.31 2.69 -5.73
CA LYS A 15 -3.65 3.68 -6.60
C LYS A 15 -3.98 5.11 -6.15
N PRO A 16 -3.17 6.13 -6.52
CA PRO A 16 -3.42 7.52 -6.13
C PRO A 16 -4.80 8.04 -6.53
N GLU A 17 -5.30 7.62 -7.69
CA GLU A 17 -6.58 8.04 -8.26
C GLU A 17 -7.81 7.41 -7.61
N ARG A 18 -7.63 6.35 -6.81
CA ARG A 18 -8.73 5.61 -6.16
C ARG A 18 -8.37 5.24 -4.72
N ASP A 19 -9.15 5.74 -3.76
CA ASP A 19 -8.94 5.46 -2.33
C ASP A 19 -9.58 4.14 -1.86
N SER A 20 -9.60 3.14 -2.74
CA SER A 20 -10.12 1.79 -2.50
C SER A 20 -9.05 0.74 -2.78
N TRP A 21 -8.99 -0.30 -1.96
CA TRP A 21 -8.13 -1.46 -2.22
C TRP A 21 -8.74 -2.33 -3.33
N LEU A 22 -7.94 -2.64 -4.35
CA LEU A 22 -8.28 -3.57 -5.41
C LEU A 22 -7.53 -4.88 -5.19
N TYR A 23 -8.25 -6.00 -5.17
CA TYR A 23 -7.64 -7.33 -5.09
C TYR A 23 -6.97 -7.70 -6.42
N MET A 24 -5.70 -8.10 -6.35
CA MET A 24 -4.87 -8.46 -7.50
C MET A 24 -4.67 -9.98 -7.64
N GLY A 25 -5.20 -10.77 -6.71
CA GLY A 25 -5.03 -12.23 -6.69
C GLY A 25 -4.02 -12.73 -5.65
N ARG A 26 -3.66 -14.01 -5.78
CA ARG A 26 -2.58 -14.63 -5.01
C ARG A 26 -1.24 -14.35 -5.68
N GLY A 27 -0.24 -14.04 -4.88
CA GLY A 27 1.12 -13.79 -5.32
C GLY A 27 2.13 -14.65 -4.57
N VAL A 28 3.28 -14.85 -5.20
CA VAL A 28 4.50 -15.36 -4.57
C VAL A 28 5.49 -14.20 -4.50
N VAL A 29 5.96 -13.91 -3.30
CA VAL A 29 7.03 -12.93 -3.06
C VAL A 29 8.34 -13.70 -3.02
N SER A 30 9.29 -13.28 -3.84
CA SER A 30 10.63 -13.85 -3.93
C SER A 30 11.66 -12.74 -3.79
N GLN A 31 12.83 -13.04 -3.23
CA GLN A 31 13.94 -12.10 -3.15
C GLN A 31 15.01 -12.49 -4.16
N ASP A 32 15.14 -11.68 -5.21
CA ASP A 32 16.20 -11.80 -6.19
C ASP A 32 17.46 -11.07 -5.69
N VAL A 33 18.62 -11.67 -5.93
CA VAL A 33 19.93 -11.07 -5.65
C VAL A 33 20.77 -11.14 -6.93
N PHE A 34 21.21 -9.99 -7.42
CA PHE A 34 22.07 -9.85 -8.60
C PHE A 34 23.32 -9.07 -8.19
N GLY A 35 24.44 -9.80 -8.01
CA GLY A 35 25.67 -9.22 -7.48
C GLY A 35 25.44 -8.59 -6.09
N HIS A 36 25.71 -7.29 -5.96
CA HIS A 36 25.50 -6.51 -4.73
C HIS A 36 24.14 -5.79 -4.67
N SER A 37 23.21 -6.10 -5.57
CA SER A 37 21.85 -5.54 -5.56
C SER A 37 20.84 -6.62 -5.21
N SER A 38 19.84 -6.26 -4.40
CA SER A 38 18.70 -7.13 -4.07
C SER A 38 17.40 -6.43 -4.40
N ARG A 39 16.40 -7.22 -4.80
CA ARG A 39 15.04 -6.74 -5.03
C ARG A 39 14.04 -7.80 -4.57
N VAL A 40 12.91 -7.34 -4.07
CA VAL A 40 11.74 -8.17 -3.81
C VAL A 40 10.85 -8.14 -5.05
N VAL A 41 10.49 -9.31 -5.57
CA VAL A 41 9.62 -9.48 -6.74
C VAL A 41 8.35 -10.19 -6.30
N VAL A 42 7.21 -9.57 -6.58
CA VAL A 42 5.89 -10.15 -6.37
C VAL A 42 5.38 -10.66 -7.71
N ARG A 43 5.09 -11.95 -7.79
CA ARG A 43 4.67 -12.63 -9.02
C ARG A 43 3.30 -13.27 -8.85
N SER A 44 2.42 -13.11 -9.83
CA SER A 44 1.10 -13.74 -9.84
C SER A 44 1.24 -15.26 -9.84
N VAL A 45 0.54 -15.94 -8.94
CA VAL A 45 0.50 -17.41 -8.91
C VAL A 45 -0.16 -17.96 -10.17
N SER A 46 -1.23 -17.33 -10.65
CA SER A 46 -2.02 -17.84 -11.78
C SER A 46 -1.36 -17.62 -13.14
N THR A 47 -0.58 -16.54 -13.29
CA THR A 47 -0.02 -16.16 -14.61
C THR A 47 1.50 -16.16 -14.67
N GLY A 48 2.19 -16.26 -13.53
CA GLY A 48 3.65 -16.10 -13.46
C GLY A 48 4.15 -14.69 -13.81
N LYS A 49 3.25 -13.74 -14.09
CA LYS A 49 3.61 -12.35 -14.42
C LYS A 49 4.04 -11.59 -13.17
N VAL A 50 5.05 -10.73 -13.32
CA VAL A 50 5.47 -9.82 -12.25
C VAL A 50 4.38 -8.76 -12.04
N ILE A 51 3.95 -8.61 -10.78
CA ILE A 51 2.93 -7.65 -10.35
C ILE A 51 3.60 -6.39 -9.80
N ALA A 52 4.64 -6.57 -8.98
CA ALA A 52 5.37 -5.50 -8.34
C ALA A 52 6.84 -5.88 -8.12
N VAL A 53 7.71 -4.86 -8.10
CA VAL A 53 9.13 -5.00 -7.76
C VAL A 53 9.50 -3.88 -6.80
N PHE A 54 10.19 -4.22 -5.72
CA PHE A 54 10.70 -3.28 -4.72
C PHE A 54 12.20 -3.49 -4.58
N SER A 55 12.97 -2.40 -4.53
CA SER A 55 14.44 -2.47 -4.47
C SER A 55 15.02 -1.22 -3.80
N GLU A 56 16.35 -1.14 -3.72
CA GLU A 56 17.08 0.03 -3.22
C GLU A 56 16.71 1.35 -3.92
N THR A 57 16.16 1.31 -5.14
CA THR A 57 15.71 2.52 -5.86
C THR A 57 14.28 2.92 -5.55
N SER A 58 13.53 2.09 -4.81
CA SER A 58 12.14 2.35 -4.48
C SER A 58 12.05 3.36 -3.33
N ASP A 59 11.34 4.46 -3.56
CA ASP A 59 10.99 5.44 -2.52
C ASP A 59 9.77 4.94 -1.74
N LEU A 60 9.99 4.10 -0.73
CA LEU A 60 8.93 3.41 -0.02
C LEU A 60 9.04 3.44 1.51
N GLU A 61 7.94 3.10 2.15
CA GLU A 61 7.83 2.75 3.57
C GLU A 61 7.01 1.46 3.68
N ALA A 62 7.50 0.49 4.46
CA ALA A 62 6.82 -0.76 4.72
C ALA A 62 6.45 -0.86 6.21
N GLU A 63 5.21 -1.26 6.51
CA GLU A 63 4.72 -1.42 7.88
C GLU A 63 3.93 -2.72 8.02
N LYS A 64 4.13 -3.42 9.15
CA LYS A 64 3.30 -4.58 9.52
C LYS A 64 2.00 -4.11 10.17
N ARG A 65 0.88 -4.71 9.78
CA ARG A 65 -0.44 -4.52 10.39
C ARG A 65 -1.16 -5.86 10.47
N GLY A 66 -1.20 -6.47 11.66
CA GLY A 66 -1.71 -7.83 11.79
C GLY A 66 -0.90 -8.81 10.94
N ASN A 67 -1.57 -9.56 10.06
CA ASN A 67 -0.97 -10.54 9.14
C ASN A 67 -0.66 -9.98 7.74
N PHE A 68 -0.67 -8.66 7.56
CA PHE A 68 -0.32 -8.05 6.29
C PHE A 68 0.79 -7.02 6.45
N VAL A 69 1.62 -6.90 5.40
CA VAL A 69 2.57 -5.81 5.22
C VAL A 69 1.96 -4.80 4.26
N VAL A 70 1.86 -3.55 4.70
CA VAL A 70 1.48 -2.41 3.85
C VAL A 70 2.74 -1.74 3.36
N ILE A 71 2.89 -1.62 2.05
CA ILE A 71 4.02 -0.95 1.40
C ILE A 71 3.47 0.29 0.71
N SER A 72 3.89 1.48 1.14
CA SER A 72 3.54 2.74 0.51
C SER A 72 4.71 3.22 -0.32
N VAL A 73 4.51 3.37 -1.63
CA VAL A 73 5.53 3.77 -2.60
C VAL A 73 5.16 5.14 -3.15
N VAL A 74 6.11 6.07 -3.10
CA VAL A 74 5.99 7.38 -3.74
C VAL A 74 6.24 7.20 -5.23
N GLN A 75 5.26 7.53 -6.06
CA GLN A 75 5.37 7.45 -7.52
C GLN A 75 4.86 8.76 -8.13
N GLY A 76 5.78 9.52 -8.73
CA GLY A 76 5.48 10.86 -9.23
C GLY A 76 4.96 11.78 -8.12
N ALA A 77 3.74 12.31 -8.30
CA ALA A 77 3.08 13.17 -7.32
C ALA A 77 2.19 12.44 -6.31
N GLY A 78 2.04 11.12 -6.44
CA GLY A 78 1.10 10.31 -5.66
C GLY A 78 1.76 9.19 -4.85
N VAL A 79 0.94 8.49 -4.07
CA VAL A 79 1.36 7.30 -3.32
C VAL A 79 0.54 6.10 -3.78
N VAL A 80 1.23 5.08 -4.30
CA VAL A 80 0.66 3.76 -4.55
C VAL A 80 0.87 2.93 -3.28
N SER A 81 -0.18 2.34 -2.75
CA SER A 81 -0.07 1.44 -1.59
C SER A 81 -0.33 0.00 -2.02
N TRP A 82 0.49 -0.91 -1.53
CA TRP A 82 0.33 -2.35 -1.67
C TRP A 82 0.01 -2.95 -0.31
N SER A 83 -0.88 -3.94 -0.26
CA SER A 83 -1.13 -4.76 0.91
C SER A 83 -0.83 -6.20 0.54
N LEU A 84 0.15 -6.77 1.23
CA LEU A 84 0.58 -8.15 1.05
C LEU A 84 0.20 -8.93 2.31
N ASN A 85 -0.87 -9.70 2.22
CA ASN A 85 -1.39 -10.49 3.34
C ASN A 85 -0.77 -11.89 3.32
N ALA A 86 0.09 -12.18 4.29
CA ALA A 86 0.79 -13.44 4.41
C ALA A 86 -0.03 -14.47 5.21
N LEU A 87 0.35 -15.74 5.16
CA LEU A 87 -0.43 -16.83 5.74
C LEU A 87 -0.48 -16.79 7.28
N ASN A 88 0.56 -16.27 7.92
CA ASN A 88 0.66 -16.18 9.37
C ASN A 88 1.64 -15.07 9.80
N ASN A 89 1.75 -14.87 11.11
CA ASN A 89 2.61 -13.83 11.68
C ASN A 89 4.09 -14.02 11.34
N SER A 90 4.60 -15.26 11.37
CA SER A 90 5.98 -15.57 11.03
C SER A 90 6.30 -15.21 9.59
N GLU A 91 5.43 -15.59 8.64
CA GLU A 91 5.53 -15.19 7.23
C GLU A 91 5.48 -13.68 7.04
N THR A 92 4.64 -13.01 7.82
CA THR A 92 4.52 -11.54 7.77
C THR A 92 5.82 -10.86 8.20
N LEU A 93 6.47 -11.39 9.25
CA LEU A 93 7.77 -10.89 9.72
C LEU A 93 8.88 -11.18 8.72
N ARG A 94 8.93 -12.40 8.14
CA ARG A 94 9.88 -12.75 7.06
C ARG A 94 9.71 -11.81 5.87
N LEU A 95 8.47 -11.52 5.50
CA LEU A 95 8.14 -10.61 4.40
C LEU A 95 8.63 -9.18 4.67
N LEU A 96 8.32 -8.63 5.85
CA LEU A 96 8.76 -7.28 6.23
C LEU A 96 10.29 -7.19 6.21
N ALA A 97 10.98 -8.15 6.83
CA ALA A 97 12.44 -8.18 6.87
C ALA A 97 13.06 -8.27 5.47
N SER A 98 12.46 -9.07 4.57
CA SER A 98 12.93 -9.19 3.19
C SER A 98 12.79 -7.87 2.42
N ILE A 99 11.66 -7.16 2.60
CA ILE A 99 11.43 -5.84 2.00
C ILE A 99 12.43 -4.82 2.55
N ASP A 100 12.56 -4.73 3.88
CA ASP A 100 13.48 -3.78 4.52
C ASP A 100 14.91 -4.01 4.05
N LEU A 101 15.38 -5.27 4.02
CA LEU A 101 16.73 -5.60 3.59
C LEU A 101 16.97 -5.26 2.11
N ALA A 102 16.04 -5.61 1.22
CA ALA A 102 16.19 -5.39 -0.23
C ALA A 102 16.03 -3.91 -0.63
N CYS A 103 15.24 -3.14 0.12
CA CYS A 103 14.92 -1.76 -0.20
C CYS A 103 15.74 -0.75 0.61
N TYR A 104 16.57 -1.21 1.55
CA TYR A 104 17.46 -0.34 2.30
C TYR A 104 18.49 0.31 1.37
N LYS A 105 18.53 1.64 1.33
CA LYS A 105 19.41 2.43 0.45
C LYS A 105 20.85 2.50 0.97
N CYS A 106 21.48 1.34 1.19
CA CYS A 106 22.81 1.24 1.80
C CYS A 106 23.88 2.05 1.05
N LYS A 107 23.88 2.00 -0.28
CA LYS A 107 24.87 2.71 -1.11
C LYS A 107 24.79 4.22 -0.91
N GLN A 108 23.58 4.78 -0.89
CA GLN A 108 23.38 6.21 -0.67
C GLN A 108 23.67 6.59 0.78
N ALA A 109 23.32 5.72 1.75
CA ALA A 109 23.63 5.93 3.16
C ALA A 109 25.14 5.99 3.42
N LEU A 110 25.94 5.21 2.68
CA LEU A 110 27.40 5.22 2.78
C LEU A 110 28.04 6.39 2.02
N ALA A 111 27.52 6.72 0.83
CA ALA A 111 28.08 7.77 -0.02
C ALA A 111 27.77 9.19 0.48
N ASP A 112 26.54 9.44 0.96
CA ASP A 112 26.13 10.73 1.52
C ASP A 112 25.01 10.56 2.57
N PRO A 113 25.38 10.41 3.86
CA PRO A 113 24.42 10.21 4.95
C PRO A 113 23.42 11.36 5.13
N ARG A 114 23.83 12.60 4.84
CA ARG A 114 22.98 13.79 5.05
C ARG A 114 21.89 13.85 3.99
N SER A 115 22.21 13.65 2.71
CA SER A 115 21.18 13.61 1.68
C SER A 115 20.28 12.38 1.82
N HIS A 116 20.83 11.23 2.23
CA HIS A 116 20.05 10.03 2.51
C HIS A 116 18.96 10.26 3.57
N SER A 117 19.32 10.88 4.70
CA SER A 117 18.34 11.20 5.76
C SER A 117 17.29 12.22 5.33
N LYS A 118 17.67 13.22 4.53
CA LYS A 118 16.74 14.22 3.95
C LYS A 118 15.74 13.54 2.99
N ALA A 119 16.22 12.64 2.14
CA ALA A 119 15.37 11.88 1.21
C ALA A 119 14.37 11.01 1.98
N ARG A 120 14.82 10.26 2.99
CA ARG A 120 13.95 9.43 3.83
C ARG A 120 12.84 10.24 4.51
N ARG A 121 13.17 11.39 5.12
CA ARG A 121 12.18 12.29 5.72
C ARG A 121 11.19 12.86 4.71
N ARG A 122 11.63 13.10 3.47
CA ARG A 122 10.74 13.55 2.39
C ARG A 122 9.73 12.45 2.04
N ILE A 123 10.18 11.21 1.90
CA ILE A 123 9.33 10.05 1.58
C ILE A 123 8.26 9.87 2.68
N GLU A 124 8.69 9.82 3.94
CA GLU A 124 7.79 9.70 5.11
C GLU A 124 6.73 10.82 5.12
N ARG A 125 7.15 12.07 4.88
CA ARG A 125 6.22 13.22 4.83
C ARG A 125 5.17 13.05 3.74
N VAL A 126 5.58 12.69 2.52
CA VAL A 126 4.66 12.50 1.38
C VAL A 126 3.64 11.39 1.69
N ILE A 127 4.10 10.27 2.24
CA ILE A 127 3.24 9.13 2.61
C ILE A 127 2.26 9.52 3.74
N LYS A 128 2.74 10.24 4.76
CA LYS A 128 1.93 10.73 5.86
C LYS A 128 0.86 11.72 5.40
N ASP A 129 1.23 12.64 4.52
CA ASP A 129 0.31 13.64 3.97
C ASP A 129 -0.74 13.00 3.06
N ASP A 130 -0.37 12.01 2.22
CA ASP A 130 -1.33 11.21 1.47
C ASP A 130 -2.33 10.51 2.39
N ARG A 131 -1.84 9.85 3.46
CA ARG A 131 -2.71 9.20 4.46
C ARG A 131 -3.67 10.17 5.13
N ARG A 132 -3.21 11.37 5.48
CA ARG A 132 -4.05 12.43 6.07
C ARG A 132 -5.14 12.90 5.10
N ARG A 133 -4.78 13.15 3.84
CA ARG A 133 -5.73 13.56 2.79
C ARG A 133 -6.81 12.49 2.57
N ARG A 134 -6.40 11.22 2.51
CA ARG A 134 -7.32 10.07 2.38
C ARG A 134 -8.28 9.94 3.55
N HIS A 135 -7.76 10.08 4.78
CA HIS A 135 -8.61 10.05 5.97
C HIS A 135 -9.63 11.19 5.98
N ARG A 136 -9.21 12.41 5.60
CA ARG A 136 -10.11 13.56 5.47
C ARG A 136 -11.22 13.30 4.45
N ARG A 137 -10.87 12.87 3.22
CA ARG A 137 -11.87 12.56 2.19
C ARG A 137 -12.89 11.51 2.61
N ARG A 138 -12.46 10.44 3.29
CA ARG A 138 -13.38 9.43 3.84
C ARG A 138 -14.30 10.02 4.90
N LYS A 139 -13.76 10.80 5.83
CA LYS A 139 -14.58 11.48 6.85
C LYS A 139 -15.61 12.42 6.21
N ASP A 140 -15.21 13.20 5.21
CA ASP A 140 -16.10 14.14 4.52
C ASP A 140 -17.22 13.38 3.77
N GLN A 141 -16.88 12.25 3.13
CA GLN A 141 -17.85 11.36 2.49
C GLN A 141 -18.84 10.76 3.49
N ASP A 142 -18.35 10.20 4.60
CA ASP A 142 -19.19 9.62 5.65
C ASP A 142 -20.13 10.69 6.25
N SER A 143 -19.63 11.92 6.43
CA SER A 143 -20.41 13.05 6.94
C SER A 143 -21.50 13.50 5.96
N MET A 144 -21.20 13.47 4.66
CA MET A 144 -22.20 13.75 3.61
C MET A 144 -23.30 12.68 3.59
N ILE A 145 -22.92 11.40 3.70
CA ILE A 145 -23.88 10.28 3.76
C ILE A 145 -24.81 10.43 4.97
N ASP A 146 -24.29 10.78 6.16
CA ASP A 146 -25.10 11.01 7.36
C ASP A 146 -26.05 12.22 7.22
N ALA A 147 -25.61 13.27 6.51
CA ALA A 147 -26.47 14.43 6.25
C ALA A 147 -27.65 14.07 5.33
N PHE A 148 -27.42 13.26 4.29
CA PHE A 148 -28.48 12.81 3.37
C PHE A 148 -29.42 11.77 4.00
N SER A 149 -28.92 10.89 4.87
CA SER A 149 -29.77 9.89 5.53
C SER A 149 -30.74 10.50 6.55
N ARG A 150 -30.44 11.69 7.06
CA ARG A 150 -31.31 12.46 7.97
C ARG A 150 -32.35 13.32 7.24
N GLN A 151 -32.26 13.46 5.92
CA GLN A 151 -33.29 14.13 5.13
C GLN A 151 -34.37 13.11 4.76
N THR A 152 -35.44 13.08 5.54
CA THR A 152 -36.70 12.45 5.11
C THR A 152 -37.19 13.23 3.89
N ILE A 153 -37.34 12.56 2.76
CA ILE A 153 -38.05 13.14 1.62
C ILE A 153 -39.51 13.28 2.07
N GLU A 154 -39.91 14.48 2.49
CA GLU A 154 -41.32 14.84 2.61
C GLU A 154 -41.89 14.85 1.19
N THR A 155 -42.37 13.69 0.73
CA THR A 155 -43.29 13.63 -0.40
C THR A 155 -44.52 14.43 0.01
N GLY A 156 -44.70 15.60 -0.60
CA GLY A 156 -45.83 16.48 -0.36
C GLY A 156 -47.16 15.71 -0.42
N ALA A 157 -47.79 15.56 0.73
CA ALA A 157 -49.21 15.24 0.82
C ALA A 157 -49.98 16.56 0.70
N GLU A 158 -50.22 17.02 -0.53
CA GLU A 158 -51.33 17.93 -0.78
C GLU A 158 -52.62 17.11 -0.67
N GLU A 159 -53.14 16.98 0.55
CA GLU A 159 -54.53 16.60 0.77
C GLU A 159 -55.42 17.80 0.40
N GLY A 160 -55.97 17.76 -0.82
CA GLY A 160 -57.08 18.64 -1.20
C GLY A 160 -58.32 18.31 -0.36
N PRO A 161 -59.15 19.31 0.00
CA PRO A 161 -60.27 19.10 0.91
C PRO A 161 -61.39 18.27 0.25
N PRO A 162 -62.05 17.36 0.99
CA PRO A 162 -63.18 16.61 0.45
C PRO A 162 -64.42 17.51 0.34
N ILE A 163 -65.20 17.26 -0.73
CA ILE A 163 -66.52 17.85 -1.02
C ILE A 163 -67.60 17.13 -0.21
#